data_AF-A0A2K4MPB1-F1
#
_entry.id   AF-A0A2K4MPB1-F1
#
_cell.length_a   1.000
_cell.length_b   1.000
_cell.length_c   1.000
_cell.angle_alpha   90.00
_cell.angle_beta   90.00
_cell.angle_gamma   90.00
#
_symmetry.space_group_name_H-M   'P 1'
#
loop_
_entity.id
_entity.type
_entity.pdbx_description
1 polymer ?
#
loop_
_entity_poly.entity_id
_entity_poly.type
_entity_poly.pdbx_seq_one_letter_code
_entity_poly.pdbx_strand_id
1 'polypeptide(L)'
;LQRLDFVHGTETPRPTLGSNLESQLPPVLTALSDSGRAMLADDNGLYYAAAGFHHETAEEVAALAGDIISLGRRHALLLQQHLNLGSSAWAVANPAGASELAFYPLYIGQQSFVLIIGGMPRLQDQHFVTLVELLARRYA
;
A
#
# COMPACT_ATOMS: atom_id res chain seq x y z
N LEU A 1 8.14 15.30 22.46
CA LEU A 1 7.72 14.68 21.17
C LEU A 1 6.23 14.37 21.23
N GLN A 2 5.49 14.64 20.15
CA GLN A 2 4.05 14.37 20.06
C GLN A 2 3.79 12.86 20.21
N ARG A 3 2.74 12.50 20.98
CA ARG A 3 2.30 11.13 21.18
C ARG A 3 0.84 11.05 20.79
N LEU A 4 0.57 10.42 19.64
CA LEU A 4 -0.77 10.07 19.19
C LEU A 4 -0.78 8.55 19.04
N ASP A 5 -1.17 7.85 20.10
CA ASP A 5 -1.31 6.39 20.26
C ASP A 5 -0.35 5.48 19.49
N PHE A 6 -0.44 5.41 18.16
CA PHE A 6 0.38 4.56 17.29
C PHE A 6 1.56 5.27 16.62
N VAL A 7 1.74 6.59 16.81
CA VAL A 7 2.80 7.37 16.18
C VAL A 7 3.72 7.99 17.23
N HIS A 8 5.01 7.62 17.13
CA HIS A 8 6.08 8.14 17.97
C HIS A 8 7.06 8.97 17.14
N GLY A 9 7.22 10.25 17.46
CA GLY A 9 8.34 11.03 16.93
C GLY A 9 9.66 10.60 17.56
N THR A 10 10.76 10.70 16.81
CA THR A 10 12.14 10.46 17.30
C THR A 10 12.88 11.79 17.43
N GLU A 11 13.78 11.90 18.42
CA GLU A 11 14.58 13.13 18.64
C GLU A 11 15.64 13.32 17.55
N THR A 12 16.19 12.22 17.05
CA THR A 12 17.14 12.22 15.94
C THR A 12 16.39 12.04 14.62
N PRO A 13 16.58 12.95 13.65
CA PRO A 13 16.14 12.72 12.28
C PRO A 13 16.82 11.47 11.74
N ARG A 14 16.05 10.57 11.12
CA ARG A 14 16.64 9.44 10.41
C ARG A 14 17.49 9.97 9.24
N PRO A 15 18.69 9.42 9.03
CA PRO A 15 19.55 9.84 7.92
C PRO A 15 18.81 9.66 6.60
N THR A 16 18.89 10.68 5.75
CA THR A 16 18.38 10.63 4.39
C THR A 16 19.12 9.56 3.61
N LEU A 17 18.42 8.50 3.22
CA LEU A 17 18.92 7.58 2.21
C LEU A 17 18.96 8.34 0.88
N GLY A 18 20.15 8.67 0.40
CA GLY A 18 20.38 9.44 -0.83
C GLY A 18 20.13 8.66 -2.12
N SER A 19 19.50 7.48 -2.04
CA SER A 19 19.17 6.66 -3.20
C SER A 19 17.80 7.06 -3.78
N ASN A 20 17.56 6.76 -5.06
CA ASN A 20 16.27 7.04 -5.70
C ASN A 20 15.14 6.20 -5.05
N LEU A 21 13.90 6.67 -5.14
CA LEU A 21 12.74 6.02 -4.52
C LEU A 21 12.59 4.57 -5.00
N GLU A 22 12.81 4.35 -6.30
CA GLU A 22 12.66 3.07 -6.99
C GLU A 22 13.59 1.99 -6.43
N SER A 23 14.80 2.36 -5.99
CA SER A 23 15.74 1.42 -5.35
C SER A 23 15.43 1.15 -3.87
N GLN A 24 14.72 2.07 -3.20
CA GLN A 24 14.39 1.95 -1.78
C GLN A 24 13.11 1.16 -1.53
N LEU A 25 12.18 1.14 -2.48
CA LEU A 25 10.88 0.49 -2.33
C LEU A 25 10.95 -1.05 -2.20
N PRO A 26 11.74 -1.81 -3.00
CA PRO A 26 11.64 -3.27 -2.99
C PRO A 26 11.94 -3.94 -1.64
N PRO A 27 12.99 -3.54 -0.88
CA PRO A 27 13.22 -4.08 0.45
C PRO A 27 12.09 -3.76 1.44
N VAL A 28 11.56 -2.53 1.38
CA VAL A 28 10.44 -2.10 2.23
C VAL A 28 9.18 -2.91 1.90
N LEU A 29 8.86 -3.07 0.61
CA LEU A 29 7.71 -3.84 0.13
C LEU A 29 7.79 -5.31 0.57
N THR A 30 8.96 -5.95 0.42
CA THR A 30 9.18 -7.33 0.88
C THR A 30 8.77 -7.51 2.34
N ALA A 31 9.11 -6.55 3.20
CA ALA A 31 8.85 -6.64 4.65
C ALA A 31 7.37 -6.44 5.03
N LEU A 32 6.55 -5.87 4.15
CA LEU A 32 5.12 -5.62 4.40
C LEU A 32 4.24 -6.85 4.22
N SER A 33 4.79 -7.94 3.70
CA SER A 33 4.09 -9.19 3.44
C SER A 33 4.74 -10.34 4.20
N ASP A 34 3.94 -11.25 4.74
CA ASP A 34 4.46 -12.52 5.26
C ASP A 34 5.07 -13.43 4.18
N SER A 35 4.56 -13.34 2.95
CA SER A 35 5.02 -14.09 1.78
C SER A 35 6.13 -13.36 1.00
N GLY A 36 6.50 -12.15 1.42
CA GLY A 36 7.45 -11.29 0.71
C GLY A 36 6.90 -10.69 -0.59
N ARG A 37 5.61 -10.87 -0.88
CA ARG A 37 4.96 -10.37 -2.09
C ARG A 37 4.20 -9.09 -1.80
N ALA A 38 4.72 -7.97 -2.30
CA ALA A 38 4.03 -6.70 -2.25
C ALA A 38 4.44 -5.81 -3.41
N MET A 39 3.58 -4.87 -3.79
CA MET A 39 3.88 -3.87 -4.81
C MET A 39 3.14 -2.58 -4.56
N LEU A 40 3.65 -1.50 -5.15
CA LEU A 40 3.02 -0.19 -5.11
C LEU A 40 2.65 0.23 -6.53
N ALA A 41 1.38 0.55 -6.75
CA ALA A 41 0.87 1.07 -8.00
C ALA A 41 0.15 2.41 -7.81
N ASP A 42 -0.15 3.11 -8.89
CA ASP A 42 -1.10 4.20 -8.90
C ASP A 42 -2.55 3.68 -9.07
N ASP A 43 -3.49 4.60 -9.10
CA ASP A 43 -4.91 4.31 -9.30
C ASP A 43 -5.32 4.11 -10.77
N ASN A 44 -4.38 4.19 -11.72
CA ASN A 44 -4.58 3.93 -13.15
C ASN A 44 -3.99 2.57 -13.58
N GLY A 45 -3.36 1.86 -12.65
CA GLY A 45 -2.81 0.53 -12.86
C GLY A 45 -1.37 0.50 -13.36
N LEU A 46 -0.60 1.57 -13.15
CA LEU A 46 0.84 1.58 -13.37
C LEU A 46 1.56 1.30 -12.05
N TYR A 47 2.49 0.32 -12.03
CA TYR A 47 3.28 0.04 -10.83
C TYR A 47 4.61 0.78 -10.80
N TYR A 48 5.00 1.24 -9.60
CA TYR A 48 6.28 1.91 -9.34
C TYR A 48 7.37 0.94 -8.92
N ALA A 49 7.01 -0.04 -8.08
CA ALA A 49 7.92 -1.06 -7.59
C ALA A 49 7.15 -2.31 -7.17
N ALA A 50 7.80 -3.47 -7.29
CA ALA A 50 7.27 -4.75 -6.86
C ALA A 50 8.36 -5.57 -6.16
N ALA A 51 7.93 -6.42 -5.24
CA ALA A 51 8.73 -7.41 -4.53
C ALA A 51 7.98 -8.75 -4.56
N GLY A 52 8.69 -9.84 -4.83
CA GLY A 52 8.12 -11.20 -4.83
C GLY A 52 7.12 -11.53 -5.95
N PHE A 53 6.78 -10.57 -6.83
CA PHE A 53 6.00 -10.79 -8.04
C PHE A 53 6.92 -10.90 -9.26
N HIS A 54 6.58 -11.80 -10.20
CA HIS A 54 7.17 -11.77 -11.54
C HIS A 54 6.72 -10.51 -12.29
N HIS A 55 7.56 -10.00 -13.19
CA HIS A 55 7.30 -8.73 -13.89
C HIS A 55 5.96 -8.72 -14.64
N GLU A 56 5.67 -9.75 -15.43
CA GLU A 56 4.40 -9.88 -16.18
C GLU A 56 3.20 -9.91 -15.22
N THR A 57 3.30 -10.68 -14.13
CA THR A 57 2.24 -10.73 -13.10
C THR A 57 2.04 -9.39 -12.41
N ALA A 58 3.11 -8.61 -12.18
CA ALA A 58 3.01 -7.30 -11.56
C ALA A 58 2.21 -6.32 -12.43
N GLU A 59 2.44 -6.31 -13.74
CA GLU A 59 1.67 -5.47 -14.67
C GLU A 59 0.17 -5.81 -14.63
N GLU A 60 -0.18 -7.09 -14.71
CA GLU A 60 -1.58 -7.51 -14.65
C GLU A 60 -2.24 -7.20 -13.30
N VAL A 61 -1.52 -7.40 -12.20
CA VAL A 61 -2.00 -7.09 -10.85
C VAL A 61 -2.19 -5.58 -10.64
N ALA A 62 -1.32 -4.76 -11.23
CA ALA A 62 -1.47 -3.31 -11.22
C ALA A 62 -2.71 -2.86 -12.01
N ALA A 63 -2.91 -3.40 -13.22
CA ALA A 63 -4.12 -3.13 -14.00
C ALA A 63 -5.40 -3.49 -13.22
N LEU A 64 -5.42 -4.66 -12.58
CA LEU A 64 -6.51 -5.09 -11.71
C LEU A 64 -6.75 -4.11 -10.54
N ALA A 65 -5.68 -3.55 -9.97
CA ALA A 65 -5.81 -2.55 -8.91
C ALA A 65 -6.57 -1.31 -9.39
N GLY A 66 -6.24 -0.80 -10.58
CA GLY A 66 -6.96 0.33 -11.19
C GLY A 66 -8.45 0.07 -11.36
N ASP A 67 -8.81 -1.14 -11.80
CA ASP A 67 -10.21 -1.56 -11.94
C ASP A 67 -10.94 -1.63 -10.60
N ILE A 68 -10.30 -2.19 -9.57
CA ILE A 68 -10.86 -2.31 -8.21
C ILE A 68 -11.07 -0.92 -7.59
N ILE A 69 -10.10 -0.02 -7.71
CA ILE A 69 -10.24 1.36 -7.21
C ILE A 69 -11.37 2.08 -7.94
N SER A 70 -11.47 1.91 -9.26
CA SER A 70 -12.55 2.47 -10.06
C SER A 70 -13.93 1.92 -9.66
N LEU A 71 -14.02 0.63 -9.37
CA LEU A 71 -15.24 0.01 -8.83
C LEU A 71 -15.60 0.59 -7.45
N GLY A 72 -14.63 0.66 -6.53
CA GLY A 72 -14.82 1.21 -5.19
C GLY A 72 -15.29 2.66 -5.22
N ARG A 73 -14.70 3.50 -6.09
CA ARG A 73 -15.12 4.90 -6.29
C ARG A 73 -16.55 5.00 -6.81
N ARG A 74 -16.92 4.21 -7.82
CA ARG A 74 -18.29 4.19 -8.37
C ARG A 74 -19.36 3.81 -7.34
N HIS A 75 -19.00 3.01 -6.34
CA HIS A 75 -19.92 2.54 -5.30
C HIS A 75 -19.65 3.14 -3.91
N ALA A 76 -18.88 4.24 -3.82
CA ALA A 76 -18.44 4.81 -2.53
C ALA A 76 -19.62 5.14 -1.60
N LEU A 77 -20.73 5.68 -2.13
CA LEU A 77 -21.93 5.98 -1.32
C LEU A 77 -22.52 4.73 -0.66
N LEU A 78 -22.64 3.63 -1.42
CA LEU A 78 -23.13 2.36 -0.87
C LEU A 78 -22.20 1.86 0.24
N LEU A 79 -20.89 1.83 -0.05
CA LEU A 79 -19.89 1.25 0.86
C LEU A 79 -19.75 2.09 2.14
N GLN A 80 -19.65 3.40 2.02
CA GLN A 80 -19.34 4.30 3.14
C GLN A 80 -20.58 4.76 3.91
N GLN A 81 -21.71 5.00 3.22
CA GLN A 81 -22.89 5.59 3.85
C GLN A 81 -23.95 4.55 4.20
N HIS A 82 -24.21 3.59 3.31
CA HIS A 82 -25.28 2.60 3.56
C HIS A 82 -24.79 1.39 4.36
N LEU A 83 -23.59 0.89 4.03
CA LEU A 83 -22.99 -0.24 4.72
C LEU A 83 -22.07 0.19 5.88
N ASN A 84 -21.76 1.48 5.99
CA ASN A 84 -20.90 2.06 7.02
C ASN A 84 -19.55 1.33 7.15
N LEU A 85 -18.94 0.99 6.01
CA LEU A 85 -17.64 0.33 5.99
C LEU A 85 -16.53 1.38 6.22
N GLY A 86 -15.75 1.19 7.28
CA GLY A 86 -14.62 2.05 7.61
C GLY A 86 -13.33 1.75 6.82
N SER A 87 -13.31 0.66 6.04
CA SER A 87 -12.16 0.28 5.22
C SER A 87 -12.45 0.56 3.74
N SER A 88 -11.44 1.10 3.05
CA SER A 88 -11.42 1.22 1.58
C SER A 88 -10.61 0.09 0.92
N ALA A 89 -10.07 -0.84 1.70
CA ALA A 89 -9.29 -1.95 1.18
C ALA A 89 -10.18 -3.05 0.59
N TRP A 90 -9.71 -3.67 -0.48
CA TRP A 90 -10.34 -4.81 -1.13
C TRP A 90 -9.41 -6.02 -1.04
N ALA A 91 -9.97 -7.23 -1.04
CA ALA A 91 -9.15 -8.44 -1.01
C ALA A 91 -9.81 -9.61 -1.73
N VAL A 92 -8.96 -10.44 -2.35
CA VAL A 92 -9.29 -11.82 -2.70
C VAL A 92 -9.01 -12.65 -1.45
N ALA A 93 -10.05 -13.28 -0.91
CA ALA A 93 -9.95 -14.08 0.30
C ALA A 93 -9.93 -15.59 -0.01
N ASN A 94 -9.16 -16.34 0.76
CA ASN A 94 -9.19 -17.80 0.74
C ASN A 94 -10.47 -18.34 1.41
N PRO A 95 -10.74 -19.66 1.34
CA PRO A 95 -11.92 -20.25 1.96
C PRO A 95 -12.01 -20.09 3.49
N ALA A 96 -10.90 -19.77 4.16
CA ALA A 96 -10.88 -19.48 5.59
C ALA A 96 -11.15 -18.00 5.92
N GLY A 97 -11.38 -17.16 4.91
CA GLY A 97 -11.64 -15.72 5.05
C GLY A 97 -10.39 -14.85 5.21
N ALA A 98 -9.19 -15.41 5.09
CA ALA A 98 -7.95 -14.65 5.10
C ALA A 98 -7.62 -14.13 3.70
N SER A 99 -7.00 -12.95 3.62
CA SER A 99 -6.56 -12.37 2.35
C SER A 99 -5.44 -13.20 1.69
N GLU A 100 -5.61 -13.54 0.41
CA GLU A 100 -4.54 -14.04 -0.45
C GLU A 100 -3.87 -12.90 -1.23
N LEU A 101 -4.64 -11.88 -1.59
CA LEU A 101 -4.19 -10.67 -2.27
C LEU A 101 -5.10 -9.50 -1.87
N ALA A 102 -4.52 -8.47 -1.27
CA ALA A 102 -5.26 -7.29 -0.82
C ALA A 102 -4.73 -6.00 -1.45
N PHE A 103 -5.65 -5.05 -1.67
CA PHE A 103 -5.45 -3.77 -2.32
C PHE A 103 -5.81 -2.67 -1.33
N TYR A 104 -4.80 -1.93 -0.87
CA TYR A 104 -4.93 -0.87 0.13
C TYR A 104 -4.73 0.49 -0.54
N PRO A 105 -5.80 1.29 -0.74
CA PRO A 105 -5.64 2.65 -1.22
C PRO A 105 -4.83 3.50 -0.23
N LEU A 106 -3.86 4.25 -0.74
CA LEU A 106 -3.05 5.20 0.02
C LEU A 106 -3.11 6.57 -0.67
N TYR A 107 -3.33 7.63 0.09
CA TYR A 107 -3.41 8.99 -0.43
C TYR A 107 -2.28 9.83 0.18
N ILE A 108 -1.38 10.34 -0.66
CA ILE A 108 -0.21 11.13 -0.24
C ILE A 108 -0.21 12.42 -1.06
N GLY A 109 -0.46 13.56 -0.41
CA GLY A 109 -0.62 14.83 -1.11
C GLY A 109 -1.79 14.77 -2.10
N GLN A 110 -1.51 15.04 -3.37
CA GLN A 110 -2.48 14.92 -4.48
C GLN A 110 -2.41 13.56 -5.18
N GLN A 111 -1.46 12.70 -4.80
CA GLN A 111 -1.23 11.42 -5.48
C GLN A 111 -2.00 10.29 -4.79
N SER A 112 -2.68 9.47 -5.59
CA SER A 112 -3.30 8.22 -5.16
C SER A 112 -2.39 7.05 -5.49
N PHE A 113 -2.23 6.15 -4.53
CA PHE A 113 -1.51 4.91 -4.68
C PHE A 113 -2.38 3.74 -4.25
N VAL A 114 -2.00 2.54 -4.69
CA VAL A 114 -2.53 1.27 -4.21
C VAL A 114 -1.36 0.43 -3.76
N LEU A 115 -1.30 0.14 -2.45
CA LEU A 115 -0.40 -0.85 -1.90
C LEU A 115 -1.06 -2.22 -2.03
N ILE A 116 -0.43 -3.12 -2.77
CA ILE A 116 -0.94 -4.46 -3.05
C ILE A 116 -0.08 -5.45 -2.28
N ILE A 117 -0.70 -6.31 -1.49
CA ILE A 117 0.00 -7.28 -0.63
C ILE A 117 -0.55 -8.68 -0.91
N GLY A 118 0.34 -9.60 -1.29
CA GLY A 118 0.05 -11.03 -1.31
C GLY A 118 0.24 -11.63 0.08
N GLY A 119 -0.67 -12.51 0.49
CA GLY A 119 -0.67 -13.12 1.83
C GLY A 119 -1.10 -12.16 2.94
N MET A 120 -0.59 -12.39 4.15
CA MET A 120 -0.94 -11.58 5.33
C MET A 120 -0.16 -10.27 5.37
N PRO A 121 -0.84 -9.13 5.52
CA PRO A 121 -0.22 -7.81 5.63
C PRO A 121 0.46 -7.60 6.99
N ARG A 122 1.61 -6.92 6.99
CA ARG A 122 2.37 -6.48 8.16
C ARG A 122 2.40 -4.95 8.28
N LEU A 123 1.22 -4.33 8.22
CA LEU A 123 1.07 -2.86 8.20
C LEU A 123 1.29 -2.18 9.55
N GLN A 124 1.36 -2.95 10.64
CA GLN A 124 1.62 -2.48 12.00
C GLN A 124 3.13 -2.28 12.30
N ASP A 125 4.01 -2.53 11.33
CA ASP A 125 5.46 -2.47 11.49
C ASP A 125 6.04 -1.12 11.02
N GLN A 126 7.23 -0.78 11.52
CA GLN A 126 8.05 0.36 11.11
C GLN A 126 8.29 0.42 9.59
N HIS A 127 8.26 -0.71 8.88
CA HIS A 127 8.39 -0.72 7.42
C HIS A 127 7.26 0.03 6.72
N PHE A 128 6.02 -0.03 7.24
CA PHE A 128 4.91 0.72 6.66
C PHE A 128 5.08 2.22 6.86
N VAL A 129 5.55 2.63 8.04
CA VAL A 129 5.90 4.03 8.32
C VAL A 129 7.01 4.52 7.38
N THR A 130 8.02 3.68 7.12
CA THR A 130 9.08 4.00 6.16
C THR A 130 8.54 4.16 4.74
N LEU A 131 7.62 3.30 4.29
CA LEU A 131 6.95 3.47 2.99
C LEU A 131 6.25 4.83 2.89
N VAL A 132 5.42 5.17 3.89
CA VAL A 132 4.69 6.43 3.92
C VAL A 132 5.65 7.62 3.93
N GLU A 133 6.75 7.55 4.69
CA GLU A 133 7.78 8.59 4.72
C GLU A 133 8.44 8.79 3.35
N LEU A 134 8.81 7.71 2.66
CA LEU A 134 9.41 7.77 1.32
C LEU A 134 8.48 8.42 0.30
N LEU A 135 7.18 8.06 0.34
CA LEU A 135 6.18 8.67 -0.54
C LEU A 135 5.93 10.14 -0.19
N ALA A 136 5.79 10.47 1.10
CA ALA A 136 5.56 11.84 1.54
C ALA A 136 6.72 12.76 1.13
N ARG A 137 7.98 12.33 1.28
CA ARG A 137 9.16 13.11 0.85
C ARG A 137 9.16 13.42 -0.66
N ARG A 138 8.52 12.58 -1.48
CA ARG A 138 8.54 12.70 -2.93
C ARG A 138 7.32 13.42 -3.50
N TYR A 139 6.18 13.35 -2.82
CA TYR A 139 4.87 13.74 -3.35
C TYR A 139 4.04 14.68 -2.44
N ALA A 140 4.52 15.00 -1.24
CA ALA A 140 3.86 15.92 -0.30
C ALA A 140 4.65 17.23 -0.08
#